data_AF-A0A3P6QPN1-F1
#
_entry.id   AF-A0A3P6QPN1-F1
#
_cell.length_a   1.000
_cell.length_b   1.000
_cell.length_c   1.000
_cell.angle_alpha   90.00
_cell.angle_beta   90.00
_cell.angle_gamma   90.00
#
_symmetry.space_group_name_H-M   'P 1'
#
loop_
_entity.id
_entity.type
_entity.pdbx_description
1 polymer ?
#
loop_
_entity_poly.entity_id
_entity_poly.type
_entity_poly.pdbx_seq_one_letter_code
_entity_poly.pdbx_strand_id
1 'polypeptide(L)'
;MTDVAEIKGHRRTYVGAMPGKMIQCLKKVHTENPLVLIDEVDKIGSAGYHGDPASALLELLDPEQNANFNDHFLDVPVDLSRVLFLCTANTVDTIPGPLKDRMELIDVSGYLAEEKIEIAQRYLIPQARKETSLTEEQLIVENDAVESIIKHYCRESGVRNLQKHIDKIFRKAALQIADHPKESKSETIVVNSENLEKYVGRPKFTTDRMYETTPPGVVMGLAWTSMGGSALYIETVLKRPVDYASDKDGSLETTGNLGDVMKVLFLLTVLHSI
;
A
#
# COMPACT_ATOMS: atom_id res chain seq x y z
N MET A 1 3.31 -16.04 -2.87
CA MET A 1 4.03 -16.96 -3.78
C MET A 1 5.00 -17.79 -2.94
N THR A 2 4.53 -18.92 -2.41
CA THR A 2 5.28 -19.71 -1.40
C THR A 2 5.80 -21.04 -1.93
N ASP A 3 5.35 -21.45 -3.12
CA ASP A 3 5.68 -22.73 -3.71
C ASP A 3 6.30 -22.52 -5.09
N VAL A 4 7.43 -23.18 -5.32
CA VAL A 4 8.12 -23.27 -6.62
C VAL A 4 7.17 -23.80 -7.70
N ALA A 5 6.21 -24.66 -7.32
CA ALA A 5 5.22 -25.21 -8.23
C ALA A 5 4.28 -24.15 -8.83
N GLU A 6 4.14 -22.97 -8.22
CA GLU A 6 3.37 -21.87 -8.83
C GLU A 6 4.08 -21.32 -10.08
N ILE A 7 5.41 -21.37 -10.13
CA ILE A 7 6.21 -20.82 -11.23
C ILE A 7 6.52 -21.91 -12.24
N LYS A 8 7.04 -23.05 -11.79
CA LYS A 8 7.51 -24.15 -12.64
C LYS A 8 6.48 -25.27 -12.86
N GLY A 9 5.32 -25.21 -12.20
CA GLY A 9 4.33 -26.27 -12.29
C GLY A 9 4.73 -27.56 -11.56
N HIS A 10 3.84 -28.54 -11.66
CA HIS A 10 4.03 -29.87 -11.08
C HIS A 10 4.49 -30.86 -12.15
N ARG A 11 5.28 -31.86 -11.76
CA ARG A 11 5.56 -33.00 -12.65
C ARG A 11 4.27 -33.71 -13.02
N ARG A 12 4.15 -34.15 -14.28
CA ARG A 12 2.97 -34.88 -14.80
C ARG A 12 2.58 -36.12 -14.00
N THR A 13 3.53 -36.70 -13.26
CA THR A 13 3.32 -37.90 -12.44
C THR A 13 2.44 -37.66 -11.22
N TYR A 14 2.21 -36.41 -10.83
CA TYR A 14 1.36 -36.09 -9.67
C TYR A 14 -0.12 -36.04 -10.03
N VAL A 15 -0.97 -36.55 -9.13
CA VAL A 15 -2.42 -36.45 -9.26
C VAL A 15 -2.82 -34.97 -9.12
N GLY A 16 -3.52 -34.43 -10.12
CA GLY A 16 -3.90 -33.02 -10.15
C GLY A 16 -2.78 -32.08 -10.62
N ALA A 17 -1.75 -32.60 -11.29
CA ALA A 17 -0.66 -31.79 -11.81
C ALA A 17 -1.17 -30.66 -12.72
N MET A 18 -0.72 -29.44 -12.43
CA MET A 18 -1.00 -28.24 -13.23
C MET A 18 0.31 -27.61 -13.72
N PRO A 19 0.33 -27.01 -14.92
CA PRO A 19 1.44 -26.21 -15.40
C PRO A 19 1.60 -24.94 -14.55
N GLY A 20 2.81 -24.37 -14.55
CA GLY A 20 3.12 -23.13 -13.86
C GLY A 20 2.30 -21.95 -14.37
N LYS A 21 2.15 -20.91 -13.54
CA LYS A 21 1.37 -19.71 -13.85
C LYS A 21 1.86 -19.02 -15.12
N MET A 22 3.16 -19.08 -15.43
CA MET A 22 3.70 -18.49 -16.66
C MET A 22 3.14 -19.16 -17.91
N ILE A 23 3.14 -20.50 -17.94
CA ILE A 23 2.59 -21.26 -19.06
C ILE A 23 1.07 -21.04 -19.17
N GLN A 24 0.37 -20.97 -18.04
CA GLN A 24 -1.06 -20.62 -18.01
C GLN A 24 -1.32 -19.20 -18.56
N CYS A 25 -0.43 -18.25 -18.26
CA CYS A 25 -0.48 -16.90 -18.78
C CYS A 25 -0.37 -16.93 -20.31
N LEU A 26 0.69 -17.52 -20.86
CA LEU A 26 0.90 -17.67 -22.31
C LEU A 26 -0.29 -18.33 -23.01
N LYS A 27 -0.83 -19.40 -22.41
CA LYS A 27 -2.03 -20.08 -22.92
C LYS A 27 -3.26 -19.16 -22.95
N LYS A 28 -3.40 -18.24 -22.00
CA LYS A 28 -4.55 -17.32 -21.93
C LYS A 28 -4.40 -16.16 -22.92
N VAL A 29 -3.19 -15.59 -23.02
CA VAL A 29 -2.94 -14.40 -23.86
C VAL A 29 -2.68 -14.72 -25.32
N HIS A 30 -2.33 -15.97 -25.64
CA HIS A 30 -2.06 -16.44 -27.02
C HIS A 30 -1.03 -15.57 -27.77
N THR A 31 -0.01 -15.07 -27.06
CA THR A 31 1.09 -14.29 -27.64
C THR A 31 2.42 -14.69 -27.02
N GLU A 32 3.50 -14.53 -27.79
CA GLU A 32 4.88 -14.86 -27.39
C GLU A 32 5.55 -13.73 -26.60
N ASN A 33 5.11 -12.48 -26.77
CA ASN A 33 5.71 -11.29 -26.17
C ASN A 33 4.73 -10.50 -25.27
N PRO A 34 4.08 -11.14 -24.28
CA PRO A 34 3.21 -10.41 -23.36
C PRO A 34 4.00 -9.47 -22.45
N LEU A 35 3.30 -8.48 -21.90
CA LEU A 35 3.71 -7.78 -20.70
C LEU A 35 3.16 -8.54 -19.49
N VAL A 36 4.05 -8.99 -18.60
CA VAL A 36 3.69 -9.75 -17.39
C VAL A 36 4.01 -8.91 -16.16
N LEU A 37 2.98 -8.61 -15.36
CA LEU A 37 3.12 -7.95 -14.07
C LEU A 37 3.25 -9.00 -12.96
N ILE A 38 4.35 -8.94 -12.21
CA ILE A 38 4.58 -9.73 -11.00
C ILE A 38 4.36 -8.81 -9.79
N ASP A 39 3.29 -9.05 -9.05
CA ASP A 39 2.89 -8.21 -7.93
C ASP A 39 3.55 -8.67 -6.61
N GLU A 40 3.93 -7.71 -5.77
CA GLU A 40 4.45 -7.92 -4.40
C GLU A 40 5.66 -8.87 -4.33
N VAL A 41 6.70 -8.63 -5.14
CA VAL A 41 7.93 -9.45 -5.13
C VAL A 41 8.69 -9.38 -3.79
N ASP A 42 8.43 -8.35 -2.99
CA ASP A 42 8.99 -8.21 -1.64
C ASP A 42 8.43 -9.22 -0.62
N LYS A 43 7.36 -9.96 -0.97
CA LYS A 43 6.72 -10.96 -0.10
C LYS A 43 7.14 -12.40 -0.42
N ILE A 44 8.12 -12.58 -1.30
CA ILE A 44 8.60 -13.90 -1.69
C ILE A 44 9.46 -14.51 -0.56
N GLY A 45 9.28 -15.80 -0.28
CA GLY A 45 10.13 -16.55 0.66
C GLY A 45 9.82 -16.35 2.15
N SER A 46 8.89 -15.48 2.53
CA SER A 46 8.60 -15.16 3.94
C SER A 46 7.90 -16.28 4.73
N ALA A 47 7.47 -17.39 4.09
CA ALA A 47 6.51 -18.33 4.69
C ALA A 47 6.67 -19.83 4.37
N GLY A 48 7.79 -20.32 3.79
CA GLY A 48 7.87 -21.73 3.36
C GLY A 48 9.22 -22.43 3.55
N TYR A 49 9.19 -23.66 4.09
CA TYR A 49 10.32 -24.60 4.22
C TYR A 49 10.48 -25.54 3.00
N HIS A 50 9.69 -25.36 1.94
CA HIS A 50 9.66 -26.25 0.77
C HIS A 50 10.09 -25.51 -0.51
N GLY A 51 11.40 -25.57 -0.80
CA GLY A 51 11.99 -25.00 -2.01
C GLY A 51 12.27 -23.50 -1.93
N ASP A 52 13.08 -23.00 -2.85
CA ASP A 52 13.38 -21.58 -2.98
C ASP A 52 12.62 -20.97 -4.17
N PRO A 53 11.45 -20.35 -3.95
CA PRO A 53 10.70 -19.67 -5.00
C PRO A 53 11.47 -18.49 -5.61
N ALA A 54 12.43 -17.89 -4.89
CA ALA A 54 13.27 -16.83 -5.45
C ALA A 54 14.18 -17.38 -6.55
N SER A 55 14.75 -18.57 -6.37
CA SER A 55 15.53 -19.27 -7.42
C SER A 55 14.70 -19.56 -8.67
N ALA A 56 13.44 -19.97 -8.52
CA ALA A 56 12.56 -20.21 -9.67
C ALA A 56 12.21 -18.90 -10.43
N LEU A 57 12.09 -17.79 -9.72
CA LEU A 57 11.93 -16.47 -10.35
C LEU A 57 13.22 -15.96 -10.99
N LEU A 58 14.39 -16.28 -10.41
CA LEU A 58 15.66 -15.94 -11.03
C LEU A 58 15.78 -16.59 -12.41
N GLU A 59 15.43 -17.86 -12.54
CA GLU A 59 15.44 -18.55 -13.84
C GLU A 59 14.44 -17.94 -14.84
N LEU A 60 13.30 -17.44 -14.35
CA LEU A 60 12.28 -16.77 -15.17
C LEU A 60 12.75 -15.38 -15.65
N LEU A 61 13.41 -14.62 -14.78
CA LEU A 61 13.78 -13.22 -15.00
C LEU A 61 15.19 -13.04 -15.58
N ASP A 62 16.05 -14.05 -15.46
CA ASP A 62 17.41 -14.04 -15.99
C ASP A 62 17.39 -14.11 -17.53
N PRO A 63 17.86 -13.06 -18.24
CA PRO A 63 17.95 -13.06 -19.70
C PRO A 63 18.81 -14.20 -20.27
N GLU A 64 19.75 -14.76 -19.49
CA GLU A 64 20.60 -15.86 -19.93
C GLU A 64 19.89 -17.22 -19.84
N GLN A 65 18.88 -17.37 -18.98
CA GLN A 65 18.19 -18.64 -18.72
C GLN A 65 16.77 -18.68 -19.29
N ASN A 66 16.11 -17.53 -19.42
CA ASN A 66 14.69 -17.44 -19.78
C ASN A 66 14.36 -17.95 -21.20
N ALA A 67 15.34 -18.02 -22.11
CA ALA A 67 15.18 -18.59 -23.45
C ALA A 67 14.92 -20.11 -23.44
N ASN A 68 15.33 -20.80 -22.37
CA ASN A 68 15.17 -22.25 -22.21
C ASN A 68 14.41 -22.59 -20.91
N PHE A 69 13.46 -21.73 -20.52
CA PHE A 69 12.70 -21.94 -19.28
C PHE A 69 11.98 -23.30 -19.31
N ASN A 70 12.24 -24.13 -18.29
CA ASN A 70 11.67 -25.47 -18.23
C ASN A 70 10.56 -25.56 -17.17
N ASP A 71 9.33 -25.71 -17.64
CA ASP A 71 8.17 -26.03 -16.81
C ASP A 71 8.08 -27.54 -16.58
N HIS A 72 7.99 -27.97 -15.33
CA HIS A 72 7.95 -29.38 -14.93
C HIS A 72 6.74 -30.15 -15.48
N PHE A 73 5.65 -29.45 -15.83
CA PHE A 73 4.47 -30.07 -16.40
C PHE A 73 4.61 -30.24 -17.91
N LEU A 74 5.18 -29.26 -18.62
CA LEU A 74 5.39 -29.34 -20.07
C LEU A 74 6.58 -30.22 -20.43
N ASP A 75 7.65 -30.18 -19.62
CA ASP A 75 8.92 -30.89 -19.83
C ASP A 75 9.55 -30.60 -21.21
N VAL A 76 9.34 -29.37 -21.69
CA VAL A 76 9.95 -28.83 -22.92
C VAL A 76 10.42 -27.40 -22.64
N PRO A 77 11.56 -26.98 -23.20
CA PRO A 77 12.02 -25.60 -23.05
C PRO A 77 11.06 -24.63 -23.73
N VAL A 78 10.72 -23.55 -23.03
CA VAL A 78 9.87 -22.47 -23.51
C VAL A 78 10.70 -21.19 -23.54
N ASP A 79 10.70 -20.51 -24.68
CA ASP A 79 11.40 -19.24 -24.84
C ASP A 79 10.58 -18.09 -24.26
N LEU A 80 11.08 -17.50 -23.17
CA LEU A 80 10.49 -16.33 -22.50
C LEU A 80 11.32 -15.06 -22.73
N SER A 81 12.34 -15.09 -23.59
CA SER A 81 13.25 -13.95 -23.83
C SER A 81 12.54 -12.71 -24.38
N ARG A 82 11.37 -12.88 -25.01
CA ARG A 82 10.54 -11.80 -25.58
C ARG A 82 9.50 -11.23 -24.62
N VAL A 83 9.39 -11.78 -23.42
CA VAL A 83 8.41 -11.33 -22.42
C VAL A 83 8.97 -10.12 -21.68
N LEU A 84 8.16 -9.06 -21.56
CA LEU A 84 8.50 -7.92 -20.72
C LEU A 84 7.94 -8.14 -19.31
N PHE A 85 8.82 -8.19 -18.32
CA PHE A 85 8.44 -8.32 -16.92
C PHE A 85 8.42 -6.97 -16.21
N LEU A 86 7.31 -6.66 -15.55
CA LEU A 86 7.21 -5.56 -14.59
C LEU A 86 7.00 -6.14 -13.20
N CYS A 87 7.80 -5.72 -12.22
CA CYS A 87 7.72 -6.20 -10.85
C CYS A 87 7.30 -5.03 -9.94
N THR A 88 6.38 -5.27 -9.01
CA THR A 88 6.03 -4.29 -7.97
C THR A 88 6.56 -4.77 -6.61
N ALA A 89 7.03 -3.83 -5.80
CA ALA A 89 7.46 -4.08 -4.44
C ALA A 89 7.13 -2.88 -3.57
N ASN A 90 6.70 -3.14 -2.32
CA ASN A 90 6.49 -2.05 -1.35
C ASN A 90 7.79 -1.66 -0.65
N THR A 91 8.67 -2.63 -0.41
CA THR A 91 9.95 -2.44 0.27
C THR A 91 11.06 -3.11 -0.53
N VAL A 92 12.10 -2.35 -0.90
CA VAL A 92 13.24 -2.86 -1.67
C VAL A 92 14.15 -3.74 -0.81
N ASP A 93 14.28 -3.46 0.49
CA ASP A 93 15.19 -4.16 1.40
C ASP A 93 14.85 -5.63 1.61
N THR A 94 13.60 -6.02 1.38
CA THR A 94 13.11 -7.38 1.52
C THR A 94 13.25 -8.20 0.23
N ILE A 95 13.65 -7.58 -0.88
CA ILE A 95 13.88 -8.29 -2.14
C ILE A 95 15.23 -9.03 -2.07
N PRO A 96 15.30 -10.31 -2.47
CA PRO A 96 16.55 -11.04 -2.54
C PRO A 96 17.60 -10.32 -3.42
N GLY A 97 18.82 -10.17 -2.91
CA GLY A 97 19.93 -9.50 -3.62
C GLY A 97 20.13 -9.94 -5.07
N PRO A 98 20.16 -11.26 -5.38
CA PRO A 98 20.31 -11.74 -6.74
C PRO A 98 19.20 -11.29 -7.71
N LEU A 99 17.97 -11.10 -7.21
CA LEU A 99 16.87 -10.58 -8.02
C LEU A 99 17.03 -9.08 -8.24
N LYS A 100 17.38 -8.35 -7.17
CA LYS A 100 17.58 -6.90 -7.19
C LYS A 100 18.67 -6.48 -8.18
N ASP A 101 19.79 -7.22 -8.24
CA ASP A 101 20.90 -6.93 -9.15
C ASP A 101 20.54 -7.09 -10.64
N ARG A 102 19.42 -7.77 -10.93
CA ARG A 102 18.91 -8.05 -12.28
C ARG A 102 17.68 -7.20 -12.64
N MET A 103 17.30 -6.26 -11.77
CA MET A 103 16.12 -5.41 -11.95
C MET A 103 16.55 -3.95 -12.11
N GLU A 104 15.85 -3.23 -12.98
CA GLU A 104 15.88 -1.77 -12.98
C GLU A 104 14.87 -1.25 -11.95
N LEU A 105 15.35 -0.46 -10.99
CA LEU A 105 14.51 0.10 -9.93
C LEU A 105 13.96 1.45 -10.36
N ILE A 106 12.62 1.58 -10.33
CA ILE A 106 11.90 2.82 -10.58
C ILE A 106 11.11 3.16 -9.32
N ASP A 107 11.53 4.21 -8.62
CA ASP A 107 10.86 4.66 -7.41
C ASP A 107 9.60 5.46 -7.75
N VAL A 108 8.46 4.99 -7.23
CA VAL A 108 7.17 5.68 -7.36
C VAL A 108 6.80 6.25 -5.99
N SER A 109 6.83 7.58 -5.87
CA SER A 109 6.44 8.28 -4.65
C SER A 109 4.92 8.32 -4.47
N GLY A 110 4.49 8.57 -3.24
CA GLY A 110 3.09 8.86 -2.94
C GLY A 110 2.59 10.18 -3.56
N TYR A 111 1.30 10.41 -3.45
CA TYR A 111 0.64 11.58 -4.01
C TYR A 111 0.43 12.69 -2.97
N LEU A 112 0.58 13.93 -3.40
CA LEU A 112 0.18 15.13 -2.67
C LEU A 112 -1.36 15.28 -2.66
N ALA A 113 -1.89 16.09 -1.74
CA ALA A 113 -3.33 16.29 -1.63
C ALA A 113 -3.96 16.80 -2.95
N GLU A 114 -3.30 17.75 -3.62
CA GLU A 114 -3.74 18.30 -4.90
C GLU A 114 -3.74 17.24 -6.01
N GLU A 115 -2.70 16.41 -6.08
CA GLU A 115 -2.62 15.30 -7.04
C GLU A 115 -3.74 14.27 -6.80
N LYS A 116 -4.06 13.98 -5.53
CA LYS A 116 -5.15 13.07 -5.18
C LYS A 116 -6.53 13.60 -5.60
N ILE A 117 -6.75 14.91 -5.54
CA ILE A 117 -7.98 15.54 -6.02
C ILE A 117 -8.11 15.33 -7.53
N GLU A 118 -7.05 15.60 -8.30
CA GLU A 118 -7.04 15.37 -9.75
C GLU A 118 -7.23 13.89 -10.11
N ILE A 119 -6.59 12.98 -9.38
CA ILE A 119 -6.76 11.53 -9.58
C ILE A 119 -8.21 11.11 -9.30
N ALA A 120 -8.82 11.65 -8.24
CA ALA A 120 -10.20 11.37 -7.90
C ALA A 120 -11.17 11.83 -9.01
N GLN A 121 -11.00 13.04 -9.52
CA GLN A 121 -11.84 13.59 -10.58
C GLN A 121 -11.67 12.87 -11.92
N ARG A 122 -10.42 12.61 -12.34
CA ARG A 122 -10.13 12.06 -13.67
C ARG A 122 -10.35 10.56 -13.76
N TYR A 123 -10.16 9.83 -12.66
CA TYR A 123 -10.14 8.37 -12.69
C TYR A 123 -11.15 7.74 -11.71
N LEU A 124 -11.09 8.08 -10.42
CA LEU A 124 -11.86 7.35 -9.40
C LEU A 124 -13.37 7.60 -9.51
N ILE A 125 -13.80 8.85 -9.66
CA ILE A 125 -15.21 9.23 -9.81
C ILE A 125 -15.80 8.64 -11.10
N PRO A 126 -15.16 8.78 -12.28
CA PRO A 126 -15.63 8.13 -13.49
C PRO A 126 -15.70 6.61 -13.40
N GLN A 127 -14.74 5.98 -12.72
CA GLN A 127 -14.74 4.53 -12.51
C GLN A 127 -15.91 4.10 -11.61
N ALA A 128 -16.06 4.71 -10.44
CA ALA A 128 -17.16 4.42 -9.51
C ALA A 128 -18.54 4.62 -10.19
N ARG A 129 -18.65 5.67 -11.02
CA ARG A 129 -19.86 5.94 -11.81
C ARG A 129 -20.19 4.82 -12.78
N LYS A 130 -19.20 4.30 -13.51
CA LYS A 130 -19.39 3.15 -14.43
C LYS A 130 -19.82 1.90 -13.66
N GLU A 131 -19.23 1.65 -12.50
CA GLU A 131 -19.56 0.48 -11.67
C GLU A 131 -20.98 0.52 -11.11
N THR A 132 -21.49 1.71 -10.72
CA THR A 132 -22.86 1.86 -10.21
C THR A 132 -23.90 2.22 -11.28
N SER A 133 -23.48 2.41 -12.53
CA SER A 133 -24.35 2.85 -13.65
C SER A 133 -25.13 4.15 -13.37
N LEU A 134 -24.57 5.07 -12.58
CA LEU A 134 -25.18 6.38 -12.31
C LEU A 134 -24.82 7.37 -13.42
N THR A 135 -25.72 8.32 -13.70
CA THR A 135 -25.46 9.42 -14.65
C THR A 135 -24.90 10.65 -13.95
N GLU A 136 -24.29 11.57 -14.71
CA GLU A 136 -23.81 12.86 -14.19
C GLU A 136 -24.92 13.73 -13.60
N GLU A 137 -26.12 13.61 -14.16
CA GLU A 137 -27.31 14.34 -13.72
C GLU A 137 -27.86 13.81 -12.39
N GLN A 138 -27.54 12.57 -12.02
CA GLN A 138 -28.05 11.93 -10.80
C GLN A 138 -27.14 12.14 -9.58
N LEU A 139 -25.82 12.20 -9.79
CA LEU A 139 -24.86 12.34 -8.69
C LEU A 139 -23.68 13.22 -9.09
N ILE A 140 -23.53 14.33 -8.36
CA ILE A 140 -22.41 15.25 -8.45
C ILE A 140 -21.65 15.19 -7.12
N VAL A 141 -20.35 14.93 -7.19
CA VAL A 141 -19.44 15.01 -6.05
C VAL A 141 -18.60 16.26 -6.22
N GLU A 142 -18.76 17.21 -5.32
CA GLU A 142 -18.02 18.48 -5.35
C GLU A 142 -16.58 18.31 -4.86
N ASN A 143 -15.71 19.23 -5.25
CA ASN A 143 -14.28 19.17 -4.94
C ASN A 143 -13.99 19.31 -3.44
N ASP A 144 -14.81 20.10 -2.74
CA ASP A 144 -14.74 20.28 -1.29
C ASP A 144 -15.02 18.96 -0.55
N ALA A 145 -15.92 18.13 -1.05
CA ALA A 145 -16.19 16.80 -0.52
C ALA A 145 -14.97 15.90 -0.69
N VAL A 146 -14.34 15.89 -1.87
CA VAL A 146 -13.12 15.10 -2.13
C VAL A 146 -11.98 15.57 -1.23
N GLU A 147 -11.78 16.87 -1.09
CA GLU A 147 -10.77 17.46 -0.22
C GLU A 147 -11.02 17.07 1.25
N SER A 148 -12.27 17.12 1.70
CA SER A 148 -12.67 16.69 3.05
C SER A 148 -12.43 15.20 3.28
N ILE A 149 -12.68 14.33 2.28
CA ILE A 149 -12.35 12.89 2.34
C ILE A 149 -10.84 12.69 2.51
N ILE A 150 -10.03 13.41 1.73
CA ILE A 150 -8.57 13.31 1.78
C ILE A 150 -8.05 13.73 3.17
N LYS A 151 -8.54 14.84 3.71
CA LYS A 151 -8.07 15.39 5.01
C LYS A 151 -8.55 14.57 6.21
N HIS A 152 -9.85 14.25 6.26
CA HIS A 152 -10.48 13.75 7.49
C HIS A 152 -10.73 12.24 7.52
N TYR A 153 -10.63 11.56 6.38
CA TYR A 153 -10.97 10.13 6.27
C TYR A 153 -9.81 9.26 5.77
N CYS A 154 -8.79 9.85 5.14
CA CYS A 154 -7.65 9.14 4.57
C CYS A 154 -6.33 9.57 5.22
N ARG A 155 -5.52 8.61 5.69
CA ARG A 155 -4.13 8.83 6.11
C ARG A 155 -3.23 7.79 5.48
N GLU A 156 -2.92 8.01 4.21
CA GLU A 156 -2.05 7.15 3.42
C GLU A 156 -1.36 7.97 2.32
N SER A 157 -0.28 7.45 1.75
CA SER A 157 0.42 8.03 0.61
C SER A 157 -0.32 7.80 -0.72
N GLY A 158 -1.04 6.68 -0.84
CA GLY A 158 -1.84 6.30 -2.01
C GLY A 158 -3.27 6.87 -2.05
N VAL A 159 -4.10 6.25 -2.90
CA VAL A 159 -5.53 6.62 -3.12
C VAL A 159 -6.51 5.48 -2.85
N ARG A 160 -6.08 4.40 -2.20
CA ARG A 160 -6.89 3.19 -1.97
C ARG A 160 -8.06 3.44 -1.03
N ASN A 161 -7.84 4.12 0.09
CA ASN A 161 -8.88 4.53 1.00
C ASN A 161 -9.77 5.62 0.40
N LEU A 162 -9.19 6.54 -0.38
CA LEU A 162 -9.94 7.55 -1.12
C LEU A 162 -10.95 6.89 -2.08
N GLN A 163 -10.50 5.92 -2.89
CA GLN A 163 -11.35 5.12 -3.77
C GLN A 163 -12.48 4.43 -2.99
N LYS A 164 -12.16 3.72 -1.90
CA LYS A 164 -13.18 3.04 -1.07
C LYS A 164 -14.26 4.00 -0.56
N HIS A 165 -13.88 5.22 -0.19
CA HIS A 165 -14.81 6.23 0.29
C HIS A 165 -15.68 6.78 -0.85
N ILE A 166 -15.11 7.02 -2.04
CA ILE A 166 -15.86 7.40 -3.25
C ILE A 166 -16.85 6.29 -3.63
N ASP A 167 -16.42 5.03 -3.69
CA ASP A 167 -17.30 3.90 -4.01
C ASP A 167 -18.45 3.76 -3.01
N LYS A 168 -18.20 4.07 -1.72
CA LYS A 168 -19.22 4.07 -0.67
C LYS A 168 -20.27 5.17 -0.90
N ILE A 169 -19.85 6.36 -1.33
CA ILE A 169 -20.76 7.46 -1.68
C ILE A 169 -21.65 7.03 -2.84
N PHE A 170 -21.03 6.54 -3.93
CA PHE A 170 -21.74 6.09 -5.12
C PHE A 170 -22.75 4.96 -4.82
N ARG A 171 -22.35 3.95 -4.05
CA ARG A 171 -23.27 2.87 -3.62
C ARG A 171 -24.45 3.38 -2.80
N LYS A 172 -24.23 4.33 -1.89
CA LYS A 172 -25.31 4.89 -1.07
C LYS A 172 -26.26 5.78 -1.88
N ALA A 173 -25.73 6.58 -2.79
CA ALA A 173 -26.54 7.37 -3.71
C ALA A 173 -27.40 6.48 -4.61
N ALA A 174 -26.82 5.40 -5.16
CA ALA A 174 -27.56 4.42 -5.94
C ALA A 174 -28.70 3.77 -5.15
N LEU A 175 -28.46 3.42 -3.88
CA LEU A 175 -29.51 2.89 -3.00
C LEU A 175 -30.63 3.91 -2.76
N GLN A 176 -30.29 5.18 -2.49
CA GLN A 176 -31.28 6.24 -2.28
C GLN A 176 -32.18 6.45 -3.51
N ILE A 177 -31.61 6.41 -4.71
CA ILE A 177 -32.36 6.52 -5.97
C ILE A 177 -33.26 5.28 -6.18
N ALA A 178 -32.76 4.09 -5.85
CA ALA A 178 -33.51 2.84 -5.99
C ALA A 178 -34.69 2.73 -5.00
N ASP A 179 -34.55 3.25 -3.77
CA ASP A 179 -35.59 3.21 -2.74
C ASP A 179 -36.71 4.23 -2.98
N HIS A 180 -36.43 5.36 -3.66
CA HIS A 180 -37.41 6.44 -3.90
C HIS A 180 -37.70 6.75 -5.38
N PRO A 181 -38.09 5.77 -6.22
CA PRO A 181 -38.19 5.95 -7.67
C PRO A 181 -39.27 6.94 -8.15
N LYS A 182 -40.20 7.36 -7.28
CA LYS A 182 -41.30 8.29 -7.61
C LYS A 182 -40.95 9.77 -7.39
N GLU A 183 -39.98 10.09 -6.53
CA GLU A 183 -39.45 11.45 -6.30
C GLU A 183 -38.16 11.69 -7.11
N SER A 184 -37.46 10.62 -7.47
CA SER A 184 -36.12 10.62 -8.09
C SER A 184 -36.04 11.06 -9.56
N LYS A 185 -37.12 11.51 -10.20
CA LYS A 185 -37.05 11.95 -11.61
C LYS A 185 -36.47 13.36 -11.79
N SER A 186 -36.17 14.11 -10.72
CA SER A 186 -35.66 15.49 -10.86
C SER A 186 -34.69 15.96 -9.78
N GLU A 187 -34.32 15.15 -8.78
CA GLU A 187 -33.35 15.59 -7.76
C GLU A 187 -31.96 15.01 -8.05
N THR A 188 -31.07 15.87 -8.54
CA THR A 188 -29.64 15.61 -8.58
C THR A 188 -29.11 15.55 -7.16
N ILE A 189 -28.49 14.42 -6.78
CA ILE A 189 -27.82 14.29 -5.49
C ILE A 189 -26.48 15.03 -5.60
N VAL A 190 -26.33 16.11 -4.85
CA VAL A 190 -25.05 16.82 -4.74
C VAL A 190 -24.40 16.46 -3.41
N VAL A 191 -23.18 15.94 -3.46
CA VAL A 191 -22.38 15.58 -2.27
C VAL A 191 -21.31 16.63 -2.07
N ASN A 192 -21.41 17.33 -0.95
CA ASN A 192 -20.52 18.41 -0.52
C ASN A 192 -19.91 18.08 0.85
N SER A 193 -19.03 18.95 1.34
CA SER A 193 -18.36 18.76 2.64
C SER A 193 -19.31 18.67 3.84
N GLU A 194 -20.46 19.35 3.80
CA GLU A 194 -21.46 19.39 4.89
C GLU A 194 -22.27 18.10 5.00
N ASN A 195 -22.68 17.53 3.86
CA ASN A 195 -23.52 16.33 3.82
C ASN A 195 -22.72 15.02 3.73
N LEU A 196 -21.39 15.11 3.61
CA LEU A 196 -20.47 13.97 3.49
C LEU A 196 -20.64 12.93 4.60
N GLU A 197 -20.93 13.36 5.83
CA GLU A 197 -21.12 12.47 6.99
C GLU A 197 -22.27 11.47 6.78
N LYS A 198 -23.33 11.87 6.07
CA LYS A 198 -24.47 11.00 5.73
C LYS A 198 -24.02 9.79 4.90
N TYR A 199 -23.05 10.00 4.01
CA TYR A 199 -22.55 8.97 3.10
C TYR A 199 -21.41 8.17 3.72
N VAL A 200 -20.38 8.86 4.19
CA VAL A 200 -19.13 8.21 4.59
C VAL A 200 -19.13 7.79 6.07
N GLY A 201 -19.93 8.46 6.90
CA GLY A 201 -19.92 8.35 8.36
C GLY A 201 -19.10 9.48 9.00
N ARG A 202 -18.87 9.41 10.31
CA ARG A 202 -18.11 10.44 11.05
C ARG A 202 -16.65 10.52 10.58
N PRO A 203 -16.04 11.73 10.60
CA PRO A 203 -14.61 11.92 10.42
C PRO A 203 -13.79 10.98 11.30
N LYS A 204 -12.80 10.29 10.71
CA LYS A 204 -11.87 9.43 11.47
C LYS A 204 -10.72 10.24 12.06
N PHE A 205 -10.31 11.27 11.34
CA PHE A 205 -9.19 12.13 11.67
C PHE A 205 -9.72 13.56 11.79
N THR A 206 -9.66 14.12 12.99
CA THR A 206 -10.18 15.47 13.27
C THR A 206 -9.10 16.54 13.25
N THR A 207 -7.83 16.16 13.45
CA THR A 207 -6.72 17.11 13.57
C THR A 207 -5.44 16.55 12.96
N ASP A 208 -4.77 17.32 12.11
CA ASP A 208 -3.47 16.96 11.52
C ASP A 208 -2.34 16.90 12.56
N ARG A 209 -2.47 17.69 13.62
CA ARG A 209 -1.51 17.78 14.72
C ARG A 209 -2.15 17.33 16.02
N MET A 210 -1.42 16.55 16.82
CA MET A 210 -1.84 16.26 18.21
C MET A 210 -1.76 17.52 19.08
N TYR A 211 -0.76 18.37 18.83
CA TYR A 211 -0.52 19.61 19.56
C TYR A 211 -0.40 20.77 18.57
N GLU A 212 -1.19 21.84 18.75
CA GLU A 212 -1.03 23.08 17.98
C GLU A 212 0.27 23.80 18.36
N THR A 213 0.50 23.95 19.66
CA THR A 213 1.78 24.37 20.25
C THR A 213 2.29 23.23 21.10
N THR A 214 3.52 22.76 20.85
CA THR A 214 4.12 21.67 21.62
C THR A 214 4.42 22.13 23.06
N PRO A 215 3.89 21.46 24.10
CA PRO A 215 4.24 21.77 25.48
C PRO A 215 5.70 21.42 25.77
N PRO A 216 6.31 21.98 26.83
CA PRO A 216 7.66 21.62 27.25
C PRO A 216 7.81 20.10 27.44
N GLY A 217 8.88 19.53 26.87
CA GLY A 217 9.13 18.09 26.89
C GLY A 217 8.53 17.30 25.72
N VAL A 218 7.80 17.97 24.81
CA VAL A 218 7.27 17.34 23.58
C VAL A 218 7.89 17.98 22.35
N VAL A 219 8.35 17.17 21.40
CA VAL A 219 8.90 17.62 20.12
C VAL A 219 8.33 16.81 18.96
N MET A 220 8.10 17.47 17.83
CA MET A 220 7.68 16.83 16.59
C MET A 220 8.93 16.31 15.83
N GLY A 221 8.95 15.01 15.55
CA GLY A 221 9.93 14.36 14.68
C GLY A 221 9.29 13.84 13.40
N LEU A 222 10.09 13.63 12.36
CA LEU A 222 9.66 12.98 11.13
C LEU A 222 10.22 11.55 11.11
N ALA A 223 9.37 10.58 10.77
CA ALA A 223 9.75 9.19 10.61
C ALA A 223 9.37 8.71 9.21
N TRP A 224 10.18 7.82 8.64
CA TRP A 224 9.86 7.10 7.42
C TRP A 224 9.35 5.71 7.79
N THR A 225 8.13 5.38 7.35
CA THR A 225 7.51 4.07 7.55
C THR A 225 7.30 3.38 6.20
N SER A 226 6.99 2.08 6.21
CA SER A 226 6.61 1.34 5.01
C SER A 226 5.36 1.89 4.31
N MET A 227 4.55 2.69 4.99
CA MET A 227 3.37 3.36 4.43
C MET A 227 3.67 4.80 3.95
N GLY A 228 4.92 5.25 4.08
CA GLY A 228 5.38 6.60 3.76
C GLY A 228 5.86 7.39 4.99
N GLY A 229 6.12 8.69 4.79
CA GLY A 229 6.51 9.60 5.86
C GLY A 229 5.39 9.86 6.86
N SER A 230 5.71 9.87 8.16
CA SER A 230 4.79 10.18 9.25
C SER A 230 5.43 11.18 10.22
N ALA A 231 4.66 12.15 10.69
CA ALA A 231 5.05 12.96 11.84
C ALA A 231 4.80 12.16 13.13
N LEU A 232 5.78 12.12 14.02
CA LEU A 232 5.71 11.51 15.34
C LEU A 232 5.95 12.58 16.40
N TYR A 233 5.35 12.41 17.57
CA TYR A 233 5.63 13.24 18.73
C TYR A 233 6.48 12.41 19.71
N ILE A 234 7.64 12.95 20.07
CA ILE A 234 8.52 12.38 21.09
C ILE A 234 8.23 13.15 22.37
N GLU A 235 7.82 12.41 23.40
CA GLU A 235 7.44 12.97 24.70
C GLU A 235 8.45 12.56 25.76
N THR A 236 8.80 13.51 26.63
CA THR A 236 9.66 13.31 27.78
C THR A 236 8.94 13.84 29.01
N VAL A 237 8.87 13.03 30.06
CA VAL A 237 8.17 13.38 31.29
C VAL A 237 9.07 13.10 32.48
N LEU A 238 9.11 14.05 33.40
CA LEU A 238 9.76 13.87 34.69
C LEU A 238 8.91 12.94 35.56
N LYS A 239 9.35 11.70 35.75
CA LYS A 239 8.60 10.68 36.52
C LYS A 239 8.66 10.90 38.03
N ARG A 240 9.73 11.50 38.54
CA ARG A 240 9.93 11.81 39.97
C ARG A 240 10.41 13.25 40.14
N PRO A 241 9.99 13.96 41.19
CA PRO A 241 10.51 15.28 41.49
C PRO A 241 12.04 15.26 41.59
N VAL A 242 12.68 16.31 41.09
CA VAL A 242 14.14 16.45 41.16
C VAL A 242 14.51 16.78 42.62
N ASP A 243 15.19 15.84 43.29
CA ASP A 243 15.74 16.05 44.63
C ASP A 243 17.24 16.40 44.50
N TYR A 244 17.53 17.70 44.53
CA TYR A 244 18.89 18.23 44.44
C TYR A 244 19.75 17.94 45.69
N ALA A 245 19.17 17.41 46.77
CA ALA A 245 19.89 17.08 48.00
C ALA A 245 20.38 15.62 48.03
N SER A 246 19.91 14.78 47.11
CA SER A 246 20.29 13.36 47.03
C SER A 246 21.29 13.13 45.90
N ASP A 247 22.40 12.46 46.19
CA ASP A 247 23.46 12.12 45.22
C ASP A 247 23.09 10.87 44.40
N LYS A 248 21.80 10.69 44.09
CA LYS A 248 21.29 9.54 43.36
C LYS A 248 21.36 9.80 41.86
N ASP A 249 21.95 8.86 41.14
CA ASP A 249 21.96 8.89 39.69
C ASP A 249 20.54 8.94 39.10
N GLY A 250 20.39 9.75 38.05
CA GLY A 250 19.17 9.80 37.25
C GLY A 250 18.92 8.47 36.55
N SER A 251 17.65 8.17 36.28
CA SER A 251 17.25 7.00 35.48
C SER A 251 16.44 7.43 34.27
N LEU A 252 16.69 6.79 33.13
CA LEU A 252 15.95 6.99 31.89
C LEU A 252 15.14 5.73 31.58
N GLU A 253 13.82 5.85 31.56
CA GLU A 253 12.92 4.80 31.11
C GLU A 253 12.39 5.14 29.72
N THR A 254 12.52 4.22 28.76
CA THR A 254 12.06 4.42 27.38
C THR A 254 10.85 3.52 27.09
N THR A 255 9.80 4.06 26.47
CA THR A 255 8.59 3.33 26.07
C THR A 255 8.39 3.40 24.54
N GLY A 256 7.42 2.66 23.99
CA GLY A 256 7.06 2.77 22.56
C GLY A 256 7.69 1.74 21.61
N ASN A 257 8.07 0.56 22.10
CA ASN A 257 8.67 -0.53 21.31
C ASN A 257 9.85 -0.07 20.44
N LEU A 258 10.75 0.72 21.03
CA LEU A 258 11.93 1.25 20.37
C LEU A 258 12.92 0.11 20.07
N GLY A 259 13.47 0.12 18.86
CA GLY A 259 14.61 -0.73 18.50
C GLY A 259 15.87 -0.34 19.26
N ASP A 260 16.85 -1.25 19.32
CA ASP A 260 18.04 -1.05 20.16
C ASP A 260 18.90 0.15 19.71
N VAL A 261 18.94 0.41 18.40
CA VAL A 261 19.62 1.60 17.84
C VAL A 261 19.04 2.90 18.39
N MET A 262 17.71 2.99 18.49
CA MET A 262 17.03 4.17 19.01
C MET A 262 17.30 4.35 20.51
N LYS A 263 17.31 3.26 21.30
CA LYS A 263 17.63 3.31 22.73
C LYS A 263 19.04 3.86 22.97
N VAL A 264 20.01 3.43 22.17
CA VAL A 264 21.40 3.91 22.27
C VAL A 264 21.49 5.40 21.89
N LEU A 265 20.77 5.83 20.85
CA LEU A 265 20.74 7.24 20.45
C LEU A 265 20.20 8.15 21.55
N PHE A 266 19.13 7.74 22.25
CA PHE A 266 18.61 8.47 23.40
C PHE A 266 19.64 8.57 24.53
N LEU A 267 20.32 7.47 24.87
CA LEU A 267 21.33 7.46 25.92
C LEU A 267 22.49 8.41 25.60
N LEU A 268 22.98 8.39 24.35
CA LEU A 268 24.02 9.30 23.86
C LEU A 268 23.59 10.76 23.96
N THR A 269 22.34 11.06 23.59
CA THR A 269 21.81 12.44 23.62
C THR A 269 21.75 12.98 25.05
N VAL A 270 21.33 12.15 26.01
CA VAL A 270 21.32 12.50 27.44
C VAL A 270 22.73 12.73 27.96
N LEU A 271 23.66 11.82 27.66
CA LEU A 271 25.06 11.94 28.10
C LEU A 271 25.77 13.17 27.52
N HIS A 272 25.40 13.61 26.31
CA HIS A 272 25.99 14.79 25.69
C HIS A 272 25.39 16.11 26.19
N SER A 273 24.24 16.07 26.87
CA SER A 273 23.53 17.25 27.38
C SER A 273 23.84 17.53 28.86
N ILE A 274 24.63 16.68 29.51
CA ILE A 274 25.12 16.81 30.90
C ILE A 274 26.58 17.26 30.85
#